data_AF-A0A3D3P778-F1
#
_entry.id   AF-A0A3D3P778-F1
#
_cell.length_a   1.000
_cell.length_b   1.000
_cell.length_c   1.000
_cell.angle_alpha   90.00
_cell.angle_beta   90.00
_cell.angle_gamma   90.00
#
_symmetry.space_group_name_H-M   'P 1'
#
loop_
_entity.id
_entity.type
_entity.pdbx_description
1 polymer ?
#
loop_
_entity_poly.entity_id
_entity_poly.type
_entity_poly.pdbx_seq_one_letter_code
_entity_poly.pdbx_strand_id
1 'polypeptide(L)'
;MKMSSQLPIALKSYRWILIATPIILLIMVGGYLIWKSPPTQISSPFYVAPTPSKTENLAPFGRSPDWSKLDRFQNTISKETFLNRLEVIYTKDSSWKKWIIIDEGENRAIIGNYQLVFSHQDNPAPGSLFNWKTRADLSADRALPLEDLVIAIDPGHIGGDFAAIEEREHNHDDITIREGTMTLKTAFILKPLLEKLGASAILVRSKLEPVTKNRAQDFSDPKLFYRTSEIRARANLINQTIKPDFVICLHFNGTASKNRTQDQHFHIILNGTYTKDELAHEDER
;
A
#
# COMPACT_ATOMS: atom_id res chain seq x y z
N MET A 1 3.48 20.92 -75.69
CA MET A 1 2.37 21.69 -75.10
C MET A 1 1.28 20.69 -74.69
N LYS A 2 1.06 20.56 -73.38
CA LYS A 2 0.08 19.73 -72.63
C LYS A 2 -0.22 18.29 -73.12
N MET A 3 0.40 17.31 -72.44
CA MET A 3 -0.15 15.95 -72.33
C MET A 3 -0.88 15.83 -70.98
N SER A 4 -2.17 15.51 -71.07
CA SER A 4 -3.05 15.16 -69.95
C SER A 4 -2.86 13.68 -69.63
N SER A 5 -2.52 13.34 -68.38
CA SER A 5 -2.64 11.98 -67.84
C SER A 5 -3.72 11.96 -66.77
N GLN A 6 -4.90 11.47 -67.14
CA GLN A 6 -5.94 11.08 -66.19
C GLN A 6 -5.51 9.78 -65.51
N LEU A 7 -5.54 9.76 -64.17
CA LEU A 7 -5.41 8.53 -63.38
C LEU A 7 -6.65 7.63 -63.57
N PRO A 8 -6.51 6.31 -63.72
CA PRO A 8 -7.65 5.41 -63.92
C PRO A 8 -8.52 5.30 -62.65
N ILE A 9 -9.83 5.29 -62.89
CA ILE A 9 -10.97 5.43 -61.95
C ILE A 9 -11.13 4.23 -60.97
N ALA A 10 -10.24 3.23 -61.00
CA ALA A 10 -10.44 1.95 -60.32
C ALA A 10 -10.03 1.91 -58.82
N LEU A 11 -9.41 2.95 -58.24
CA LEU A 11 -8.97 2.93 -56.83
C LEU A 11 -9.94 3.57 -55.81
N LYS A 12 -11.07 4.15 -56.25
CA LYS A 12 -12.04 4.78 -55.31
C LYS A 12 -13.07 3.82 -54.73
N SER A 13 -13.30 2.65 -55.35
CA SER A 13 -14.36 1.71 -54.95
C SER A 13 -14.01 0.77 -53.80
N TYR A 14 -12.74 0.67 -53.39
CA TYR A 14 -12.28 -0.28 -52.36
C TYR A 14 -12.01 0.34 -50.97
N ARG A 15 -12.10 1.68 -50.82
CA ARG A 15 -11.85 2.36 -49.53
C ARG A 15 -12.87 1.99 -48.46
N TRP A 16 -14.10 1.65 -48.85
CA TRP A 16 -15.13 1.19 -47.91
C TRP A 16 -14.82 -0.19 -47.34
N ILE A 17 -14.14 -1.06 -48.11
CA ILE A 17 -13.76 -2.38 -47.63
C ILE A 17 -12.77 -2.27 -46.48
N LEU A 18 -11.79 -1.36 -46.56
CA LEU A 18 -10.80 -1.13 -45.49
C LEU A 18 -11.39 -0.56 -44.18
N ILE A 19 -12.57 0.05 -44.24
CA ILE A 19 -13.29 0.57 -43.05
C ILE A 19 -14.31 -0.46 -42.55
N ALA A 20 -14.96 -1.20 -43.45
CA ALA A 20 -15.99 -2.17 -43.10
C ALA A 20 -15.41 -3.44 -42.44
N THR A 21 -14.25 -3.94 -42.87
CA THR A 21 -13.64 -5.14 -42.27
C THR A 21 -13.36 -5.01 -40.78
N PRO A 22 -12.70 -3.96 -40.25
CA PRO A 22 -12.43 -3.86 -38.82
C PRO A 22 -13.71 -3.70 -37.98
N ILE A 23 -14.74 -3.04 -38.51
CA ILE A 23 -16.04 -2.88 -37.84
C ILE A 23 -16.78 -4.22 -37.76
N ILE A 24 -16.80 -4.99 -38.85
CA ILE A 24 -17.40 -6.33 -38.86
C ILE A 24 -16.62 -7.25 -37.92
N LEU A 25 -15.29 -7.16 -37.87
CA LEU A 25 -14.47 -7.94 -36.95
C LEU A 25 -14.79 -7.60 -35.49
N LEU A 26 -14.95 -6.31 -35.15
CA LEU A 26 -15.34 -5.86 -33.82
C LEU A 26 -16.74 -6.34 -33.42
N ILE A 27 -17.70 -6.33 -34.34
CA ILE A 27 -19.05 -6.83 -34.09
C ILE A 27 -19.04 -8.36 -33.91
N MET A 28 -18.25 -9.08 -34.69
CA MET A 28 -18.11 -10.54 -34.57
C MET A 28 -17.41 -10.94 -33.26
N VAL A 29 -16.37 -10.21 -32.84
CA VAL A 29 -15.69 -10.43 -31.54
C VAL A 29 -16.60 -10.06 -30.38
N GLY A 30 -17.30 -8.92 -30.46
CA GLY A 30 -18.29 -8.52 -29.45
C GLY A 30 -19.43 -9.53 -29.33
N GLY A 31 -19.95 -10.02 -30.46
CA GLY A 31 -20.96 -11.07 -30.50
C GLY A 31 -20.46 -12.40 -29.94
N TYR A 32 -19.22 -12.79 -30.22
CA TYR A 32 -18.61 -14.01 -29.66
C TYR A 32 -18.40 -13.91 -28.14
N LEU A 33 -17.99 -12.75 -27.63
CA LEU A 33 -17.83 -12.51 -26.20
C LEU A 33 -19.17 -12.46 -25.45
N ILE A 34 -20.25 -12.03 -26.11
CA ILE A 34 -21.62 -12.03 -25.55
C ILE A 34 -22.26 -13.43 -25.66
N TRP A 35 -21.95 -14.21 -26.70
CA TRP A 35 -22.47 -15.57 -26.91
C TRP A 35 -21.85 -16.58 -25.94
N LYS A 36 -20.59 -16.41 -25.53
CA LYS A 36 -20.02 -17.28 -24.49
C LYS A 36 -20.77 -17.09 -23.18
N SER A 37 -21.71 -18.00 -22.92
CA SER A 37 -22.28 -18.19 -21.60
C SER A 37 -21.15 -18.23 -20.56
N PRO A 38 -21.33 -17.57 -19.40
CA PRO A 38 -20.36 -17.67 -18.31
C PRO A 38 -20.07 -19.15 -18.05
N PRO A 39 -18.82 -19.54 -17.75
CA PRO A 39 -18.54 -20.90 -17.32
C PRO A 39 -19.48 -21.21 -16.17
N THR A 40 -20.20 -22.34 -16.29
CA THR A 40 -21.10 -22.85 -15.28
C THR A 40 -20.40 -22.79 -13.93
N GLN A 41 -20.90 -21.96 -13.02
CA GLN A 41 -20.44 -21.95 -11.63
C GLN A 41 -20.70 -23.36 -11.09
N ILE A 42 -19.62 -24.13 -10.92
CA ILE A 42 -19.66 -25.32 -10.08
C ILE A 42 -20.07 -24.80 -8.72
N SER A 43 -21.28 -25.13 -8.28
CA SER A 43 -21.76 -24.85 -6.95
C SER A 43 -20.85 -25.57 -5.96
N SER A 44 -19.91 -24.83 -5.35
CA SER A 44 -19.19 -25.30 -4.18
C SER A 44 -20.20 -25.77 -3.14
N PRO A 45 -19.97 -26.90 -2.46
CA PRO A 45 -20.85 -27.32 -1.37
C PRO A 45 -20.94 -26.17 -0.38
N PHE A 46 -22.18 -25.77 -0.06
CA PHE A 46 -22.50 -24.67 0.84
C PHE A 46 -21.71 -24.78 2.14
N TYR A 47 -20.60 -24.06 2.23
CA TYR A 47 -20.01 -23.72 3.51
C TYR A 47 -20.86 -22.58 4.05
N VAL A 48 -21.75 -22.90 4.98
CA VAL A 48 -22.45 -21.89 5.75
C VAL A 48 -21.38 -21.19 6.59
N ALA A 49 -20.96 -20.00 6.15
CA ALA A 49 -20.09 -19.16 6.95
C ALA A 49 -20.80 -18.94 8.29
N PRO A 50 -20.15 -19.23 9.44
CA PRO A 50 -20.73 -18.90 10.72
C PRO A 50 -21.00 -17.40 10.74
N THR A 51 -22.19 -17.03 11.22
CA THR A 51 -22.59 -15.63 11.41
C THR A 51 -21.45 -14.90 12.10
N PRO A 52 -20.92 -13.79 11.54
CA PRO A 52 -19.79 -13.11 12.15
C PRO A 52 -20.23 -12.71 13.55
N SER A 53 -19.58 -13.28 14.57
CA SER A 53 -19.75 -12.75 15.92
C SER A 53 -19.35 -11.28 15.83
N LYS A 54 -20.11 -10.41 16.52
CA LYS A 54 -19.75 -9.00 16.64
C LYS A 54 -18.26 -8.92 16.88
N THR A 55 -17.55 -8.22 16.01
CA THR A 55 -16.11 -7.98 16.15
C THR A 55 -15.92 -7.08 17.38
N GLU A 56 -15.90 -7.69 18.56
CA GLU A 56 -15.92 -7.03 19.87
C GLU A 56 -14.67 -6.16 20.15
N ASN A 57 -13.66 -6.19 19.28
CA ASN A 57 -12.37 -5.53 19.47
C ASN A 57 -11.96 -4.59 18.32
N LEU A 58 -12.89 -4.07 17.53
CA LEU A 58 -12.53 -3.00 16.58
C LEU A 58 -12.51 -1.65 17.30
N ALA A 59 -11.48 -0.85 17.01
CA ALA A 59 -11.49 0.56 17.37
C ALA A 59 -12.76 1.25 16.84
N PRO A 60 -13.20 2.39 17.39
CA PRO A 60 -14.45 3.06 16.99
C PRO A 60 -14.63 3.29 15.47
N PHE A 61 -13.53 3.34 14.71
CA PHE A 61 -13.51 3.45 13.25
C PHE A 61 -12.64 2.39 12.56
N GLY A 62 -12.38 1.30 13.29
CA GLY A 62 -11.75 0.07 12.84
C GLY A 62 -12.46 -0.45 11.61
N ARG A 63 -11.73 -0.67 10.52
CA ARG A 63 -12.27 -1.41 9.38
C ARG A 63 -12.21 -2.89 9.72
N SER A 64 -13.30 -3.62 9.50
CA SER A 64 -13.25 -5.07 9.62
C SER A 64 -12.14 -5.62 8.73
N PRO A 65 -11.25 -6.47 9.27
CA PRO A 65 -10.17 -7.05 8.48
C PRO A 65 -10.76 -7.89 7.35
N ASP A 66 -10.27 -7.67 6.15
CA ASP A 66 -10.56 -8.50 4.99
C ASP A 66 -9.57 -9.67 4.95
N TRP A 67 -9.94 -10.75 5.64
CA TRP A 67 -9.13 -11.96 5.77
C TRP A 67 -8.88 -12.67 4.43
N SER A 68 -9.74 -12.47 3.42
CA SER A 68 -9.58 -13.10 2.10
C SER A 68 -8.29 -12.68 1.38
N LYS A 69 -7.73 -11.52 1.74
CA LYS A 69 -6.43 -11.06 1.23
C LYS A 69 -5.28 -12.00 1.59
N LEU A 70 -5.44 -12.81 2.64
CA LEU A 70 -4.46 -13.80 3.06
C LEU A 70 -4.55 -15.10 2.26
N ASP A 71 -5.62 -15.32 1.47
CA ASP A 71 -5.82 -16.58 0.74
C ASP A 71 -4.71 -16.85 -0.29
N ARG A 72 -4.03 -15.82 -0.76
CA ARG A 72 -2.84 -15.96 -1.61
C ARG A 72 -1.67 -16.70 -0.95
N PHE A 73 -1.68 -16.84 0.38
CA PHE A 73 -0.68 -17.57 1.15
C PHE A 73 -1.08 -19.02 1.46
N GLN A 74 -2.27 -19.46 1.05
CA GLN A 74 -2.68 -20.85 1.23
C GLN A 74 -1.69 -21.79 0.56
N ASN A 75 -1.30 -22.86 1.25
CA ASN A 75 -0.34 -23.86 0.75
C ASN A 75 1.04 -23.27 0.37
N THR A 76 1.48 -22.18 1.03
CA THR A 76 2.81 -21.58 0.76
C THR A 76 3.83 -21.80 1.87
N ILE A 77 3.40 -21.99 3.11
CA ILE A 77 4.27 -22.15 4.28
C ILE A 77 4.01 -23.49 4.94
N SER A 78 5.08 -24.20 5.32
CA SER A 78 4.99 -25.40 6.11
C SER A 78 4.62 -25.10 7.56
N LYS A 79 4.01 -26.06 8.24
CA LYS A 79 3.69 -25.97 9.67
C LYS A 79 4.94 -25.67 10.51
N GLU A 80 6.05 -26.36 10.23
CA GLU A 80 7.32 -26.19 10.94
C GLU A 80 7.84 -24.76 10.82
N THR A 81 7.92 -24.23 9.60
CA THR A 81 8.37 -22.85 9.38
C THR A 81 7.41 -21.84 10.00
N PHE A 82 6.10 -22.07 9.90
CA PHE A 82 5.10 -21.21 10.53
C PHE A 82 5.30 -21.12 12.04
N LEU A 83 5.39 -22.26 12.72
CA LEU A 83 5.59 -22.33 14.17
C LEU A 83 6.93 -21.73 14.58
N ASN A 84 8.03 -22.06 13.89
CA ASN A 84 9.34 -21.50 14.19
C ASN A 84 9.34 -19.97 14.09
N ARG A 85 8.77 -19.39 13.03
CA ARG A 85 8.68 -17.93 12.90
C ARG A 85 7.80 -17.33 13.99
N LEU A 86 6.65 -17.94 14.27
CA LEU A 86 5.72 -17.45 15.29
C LEU A 86 6.37 -17.43 16.67
N GLU A 87 7.05 -18.51 17.06
CA GLU A 87 7.64 -18.70 18.38
C GLU A 87 8.98 -17.97 18.58
N VAL A 88 9.78 -17.80 17.51
CA VAL A 88 11.13 -17.20 17.63
C VAL A 88 11.15 -15.71 17.26
N ILE A 89 10.30 -15.28 16.32
CA ILE A 89 10.36 -13.92 15.76
C ILE A 89 9.21 -13.05 16.26
N TYR A 90 7.98 -13.55 16.21
CA TYR A 90 6.80 -12.70 16.37
C TYR A 90 6.22 -12.66 17.77
N THR A 91 6.47 -13.68 18.59
CA THR A 91 5.90 -13.81 19.93
C THR A 91 6.99 -13.92 20.98
N LYS A 92 6.69 -13.46 22.20
CA LYS A 92 7.63 -13.54 23.33
C LYS A 92 7.52 -14.88 24.07
N ASP A 93 6.35 -15.50 24.02
CA ASP A 93 6.01 -16.71 24.75
C ASP A 93 4.78 -17.40 24.11
N SER A 94 4.33 -18.50 24.72
CA SER A 94 3.22 -19.32 24.26
C SER A 94 1.82 -18.69 24.36
N SER A 95 1.68 -17.42 24.78
CA SER A 95 0.39 -16.72 24.86
C SER A 95 -0.36 -16.63 23.54
N TRP A 96 0.34 -16.76 22.41
CA TRP A 96 -0.25 -16.81 21.08
C TRP A 96 -1.24 -17.98 20.89
N LYS A 97 -1.06 -19.08 21.64
CA LYS A 97 -1.94 -20.27 21.59
C LYS A 97 -3.38 -19.99 22.01
N LYS A 98 -3.64 -18.83 22.63
CA LYS A 98 -5.00 -18.34 22.92
C LYS A 98 -5.75 -17.89 21.67
N TRP A 99 -5.03 -17.56 20.60
CA TRP A 99 -5.57 -16.93 19.39
C TRP A 99 -5.45 -17.79 18.14
N ILE A 100 -4.47 -18.71 18.13
CA ILE A 100 -4.20 -19.57 16.98
C ILE A 100 -4.22 -21.03 17.45
N ILE A 101 -5.07 -21.83 16.80
CA ILE A 101 -5.16 -23.27 17.00
C ILE A 101 -4.49 -23.97 15.82
N ILE A 102 -3.62 -24.94 16.10
CA ILE A 102 -3.03 -25.79 15.07
C ILE A 102 -3.86 -27.07 14.98
N ASP A 103 -4.48 -27.29 13.83
CA ASP A 103 -5.19 -28.52 13.51
C ASP A 103 -4.25 -29.44 12.74
N GLU A 104 -3.68 -30.39 13.47
CA GLU A 104 -2.74 -31.38 12.95
C GLU A 104 -3.39 -32.36 11.96
N GLY A 105 -4.69 -32.68 12.15
CA GLY A 105 -5.39 -33.63 11.30
C GLY A 105 -5.60 -33.09 9.89
N GLU A 106 -5.83 -31.77 9.80
CA GLU A 106 -6.15 -31.08 8.55
C GLU A 106 -4.98 -30.20 8.06
N ASN A 107 -3.81 -30.31 8.70
CA ASN A 107 -2.59 -29.56 8.40
C ASN A 107 -2.83 -28.05 8.21
N ARG A 108 -3.48 -27.39 9.17
CA ARG A 108 -3.86 -25.98 9.08
C ARG A 108 -3.74 -25.22 10.41
N ALA A 109 -3.62 -23.90 10.34
CA ALA A 109 -3.85 -22.99 11.45
C ALA A 109 -5.24 -22.36 11.38
N ILE A 110 -5.93 -22.28 12.52
CA ILE A 110 -7.21 -21.60 12.70
C ILE A 110 -6.95 -20.33 13.51
N ILE A 111 -7.29 -19.17 12.94
CA ILE A 111 -7.02 -17.83 13.47
C ILE A 111 -8.33 -17.06 13.50
N GLY A 112 -9.03 -17.09 14.64
CA GLY A 112 -10.40 -16.61 14.72
C GLY A 112 -11.30 -17.29 13.68
N ASN A 113 -11.86 -16.52 12.73
CA ASN A 113 -12.70 -17.03 11.66
C ASN A 113 -11.93 -17.36 10.36
N TYR A 114 -10.61 -17.19 10.35
CA TYR A 114 -9.76 -17.47 9.20
C TYR A 114 -9.03 -18.81 9.37
N GLN A 115 -8.77 -19.50 8.26
CA GLN A 115 -8.01 -20.74 8.23
C GLN A 115 -6.88 -20.65 7.22
N LEU A 116 -5.66 -20.99 7.63
CA LEU A 116 -4.49 -21.08 6.78
C LEU A 116 -4.07 -22.55 6.64
N VAL A 117 -4.25 -23.14 5.46
CA VAL A 117 -3.77 -24.48 5.12
C VAL A 117 -2.27 -24.41 4.85
N PHE A 118 -1.52 -25.26 5.57
CA PHE A 118 -0.08 -25.37 5.40
C PHE A 118 0.27 -26.20 4.17
N SER A 119 1.42 -25.92 3.59
CA SER A 119 2.04 -26.81 2.63
C SER A 119 2.86 -27.91 3.32
N HIS A 120 3.14 -29.00 2.60
CA HIS A 120 4.05 -30.04 3.09
C HIS A 120 5.52 -29.57 3.13
N GLN A 121 5.88 -28.61 2.28
CA GLN A 121 7.18 -27.97 2.22
C GLN A 121 7.00 -26.48 1.92
N ASP A 122 7.96 -25.64 2.30
CA ASP A 122 7.89 -24.21 1.99
C ASP A 122 7.93 -23.97 0.48
N ASN A 123 6.96 -23.19 0.00
CA ASN A 123 6.87 -22.76 -1.39
C ASN A 123 7.15 -21.25 -1.47
N PRO A 124 7.50 -20.72 -2.66
CA PRO A 124 7.64 -19.28 -2.84
C PRO A 124 6.37 -18.54 -2.42
N ALA A 125 6.52 -17.59 -1.50
CA ALA A 125 5.42 -16.70 -1.12
C ALA A 125 4.98 -15.86 -2.34
N PRO A 126 3.70 -15.49 -2.43
CA PRO A 126 3.14 -14.79 -3.59
C PRO A 126 3.68 -13.36 -3.79
N GLY A 127 4.61 -12.89 -2.94
CA GLY A 127 5.21 -11.56 -2.99
C GLY A 127 4.32 -10.46 -2.41
N SER A 128 4.74 -9.20 -2.63
CA SER A 128 3.96 -8.02 -2.20
C SER A 128 2.59 -7.97 -2.88
N LEU A 129 1.62 -7.28 -2.27
CA LEU A 129 0.35 -6.93 -2.95
C LEU A 129 0.56 -5.82 -3.98
N PHE A 130 1.65 -5.08 -3.85
CA PHE A 130 2.01 -3.97 -4.72
C PHE A 130 3.13 -4.40 -5.67
N ASN A 131 3.09 -3.88 -6.89
CA ASN A 131 4.06 -4.19 -7.94
C ASN A 131 5.37 -3.40 -7.73
N TRP A 132 6.04 -3.64 -6.60
CA TRP A 132 7.36 -3.06 -6.34
C TRP A 132 8.42 -3.79 -7.15
N LYS A 133 9.35 -3.05 -7.76
CA LYS A 133 10.54 -3.68 -8.36
C LYS A 133 11.35 -4.38 -7.30
N THR A 134 11.70 -5.62 -7.59
CA THR A 134 12.70 -6.38 -6.85
C THR A 134 14.10 -5.96 -7.30
N ARG A 135 15.12 -6.38 -6.55
CA ARG A 135 16.52 -6.20 -6.96
C ARG A 135 16.79 -6.82 -8.35
N ALA A 136 16.13 -7.92 -8.70
CA ALA A 136 16.31 -8.58 -9.98
C ALA A 136 15.74 -7.78 -11.16
N ASP A 137 14.76 -6.91 -10.91
CA ASP A 137 14.16 -6.04 -11.93
C ASP A 137 15.04 -4.83 -12.28
N LEU A 138 16.11 -4.60 -11.53
CA LEU A 138 17.01 -3.46 -11.69
C LEU A 138 18.29 -3.90 -12.39
N SER A 139 18.68 -3.18 -13.45
CA SER A 139 19.93 -3.43 -14.16
C SER A 139 21.15 -3.43 -13.22
N ALA A 140 22.10 -4.33 -13.50
CA ALA A 140 23.40 -4.34 -12.83
C ALA A 140 24.31 -3.23 -13.38
N ASP A 141 24.14 -2.84 -14.65
CA ASP A 141 25.01 -1.91 -15.38
C ASP A 141 24.52 -0.46 -15.33
N ARG A 142 24.04 -0.01 -14.15
CA ARG A 142 23.52 1.35 -13.99
C ARG A 142 24.65 2.37 -13.91
N ALA A 143 24.49 3.48 -14.63
CA ALA A 143 25.43 4.59 -14.60
C ALA A 143 25.33 5.39 -13.29
N LEU A 144 24.12 5.46 -12.71
CA LEU A 144 23.86 6.12 -11.44
C LEU A 144 23.29 5.14 -10.41
N PRO A 145 23.58 5.33 -9.11
CA PRO A 145 23.26 4.34 -8.08
C PRO A 145 21.76 4.11 -7.88
N LEU A 146 20.92 5.11 -8.16
CA LEU A 146 19.46 5.05 -8.02
C LEU A 146 18.73 5.13 -9.38
N GLU A 147 19.44 4.90 -10.48
CA GLU A 147 18.85 4.88 -11.82
C GLU A 147 17.66 3.92 -11.90
N ASP A 148 16.63 4.36 -12.61
CA ASP A 148 15.33 3.69 -12.82
C ASP A 148 14.47 3.46 -11.57
N LEU A 149 14.86 3.99 -10.40
CA LEU A 149 14.03 3.91 -9.20
C LEU A 149 13.02 5.05 -9.12
N VAL A 150 11.76 4.71 -8.90
CA VAL A 150 10.73 5.67 -8.50
C VAL A 150 10.67 5.71 -6.96
N ILE A 151 10.97 6.86 -6.36
CA ILE A 151 10.99 7.03 -4.91
C ILE A 151 9.92 8.04 -4.49
N ALA A 152 8.96 7.61 -3.67
CA ALA A 152 8.04 8.54 -3.02
C ALA A 152 8.68 9.08 -1.73
N ILE A 153 8.64 10.39 -1.52
CA ILE A 153 9.04 11.03 -0.27
C ILE A 153 7.76 11.50 0.40
N ASP A 154 7.45 10.94 1.57
CA ASP A 154 6.32 11.34 2.41
C ASP A 154 6.84 12.19 3.58
N PRO A 155 6.71 13.53 3.52
CA PRO A 155 7.02 14.36 4.66
C PRO A 155 5.92 14.21 5.72
N GLY A 156 6.25 13.59 6.85
CA GLY A 156 5.33 13.31 7.95
C GLY A 156 4.64 14.56 8.48
N HIS A 157 3.45 14.39 9.06
CA HIS A 157 2.56 15.47 9.51
C HIS A 157 2.14 16.44 8.39
N ILE A 158 1.27 17.40 8.68
CA ILE A 158 0.83 18.44 7.74
C ILE A 158 1.65 19.71 7.97
N GLY A 159 1.75 20.15 9.24
CA GLY A 159 2.47 21.37 9.63
C GLY A 159 1.68 22.66 9.37
N GLY A 160 2.38 23.79 9.39
CA GLY A 160 1.74 25.11 9.28
C GLY A 160 0.69 25.31 10.38
N ASP A 161 -0.49 25.80 10.01
CA ASP A 161 -1.61 26.03 10.93
C ASP A 161 -2.21 24.73 11.48
N PHE A 162 -1.91 23.58 10.87
CA PHE A 162 -2.33 22.27 11.36
C PHE A 162 -1.42 21.72 12.47
N ALA A 163 -0.23 22.30 12.69
CA ALA A 163 0.72 21.78 13.67
C ALA A 163 0.15 21.74 15.10
N ALA A 164 -0.71 22.70 15.45
CA ALA A 164 -1.35 22.76 16.76
C ALA A 164 -2.34 21.60 16.97
N ILE A 165 -3.22 21.34 15.99
CA ILE A 165 -4.18 20.22 16.08
C ILE A 165 -3.48 18.86 16.02
N GLU A 166 -2.35 18.77 15.33
CA GLU A 166 -1.51 17.56 15.30
C GLU A 166 -0.74 17.33 16.61
N GLU A 167 -0.78 18.27 17.57
CA GLU A 167 0.05 18.25 18.79
C GLU A 167 1.55 18.16 18.46
N ARG A 168 1.97 18.74 17.31
CA ARG A 168 3.37 18.75 16.80
C ARG A 168 3.94 20.16 16.66
N GLU A 169 3.45 21.08 17.48
CA GLU A 169 4.00 22.42 17.66
C GLU A 169 4.67 22.53 19.03
N HIS A 170 5.89 23.07 19.05
CA HIS A 170 6.62 23.34 20.29
C HIS A 170 7.28 24.71 20.22
N ASN A 171 7.06 25.53 21.24
CA ASN A 171 7.73 26.82 21.39
C ASN A 171 8.96 26.65 22.27
N HIS A 172 10.12 27.07 21.76
CA HIS A 172 11.38 27.07 22.49
C HIS A 172 12.06 28.41 22.25
N ASP A 173 12.16 29.21 23.33
CA ASP A 173 12.55 30.62 23.27
C ASP A 173 11.70 31.38 22.24
N ASP A 174 12.33 32.05 21.28
CA ASP A 174 11.68 32.81 20.21
C ASP A 174 11.36 31.98 18.95
N ILE A 175 11.51 30.64 19.02
CA ILE A 175 11.35 29.73 17.87
C ILE A 175 10.15 28.83 18.08
N THR A 176 9.21 28.87 17.13
CA THR A 176 8.14 27.87 17.00
C THR A 176 8.57 26.75 16.07
N ILE A 177 8.76 25.57 16.65
CA ILE A 177 9.11 24.33 15.94
C ILE A 177 7.82 23.62 15.54
N ARG A 178 7.69 23.29 14.26
CA ARG A 178 6.54 22.55 13.69
C ARG A 178 7.05 21.40 12.85
N GLU A 179 6.83 20.17 13.31
CA GLU A 179 7.39 18.98 12.67
C GLU A 179 7.00 18.90 11.19
N GLY A 180 5.70 19.01 10.87
CA GLY A 180 5.21 18.92 9.49
C GLY A 180 5.75 19.99 8.54
N THR A 181 6.15 21.15 9.07
CA THR A 181 6.81 22.20 8.30
C THR A 181 8.27 21.82 8.03
N MET A 182 8.96 21.29 9.04
CA MET A 182 10.36 20.87 8.91
C MET A 182 10.50 19.66 7.98
N THR A 183 9.65 18.65 8.10
CA THR A 183 9.67 17.47 7.23
C THR A 183 9.47 17.87 5.78
N LEU A 184 8.54 18.78 5.48
CA LEU A 184 8.32 19.29 4.12
C LEU A 184 9.54 20.03 3.57
N LYS A 185 10.19 20.88 4.38
CA LYS A 185 11.45 21.55 4.00
C LYS A 185 12.55 20.53 3.73
N THR A 186 12.70 19.53 4.58
CA THR A 186 13.66 18.43 4.37
C THR A 186 13.37 17.67 3.08
N ALA A 187 12.10 17.42 2.76
CA ALA A 187 11.71 16.74 1.52
C ALA A 187 12.10 17.54 0.27
N PHE A 188 11.94 18.87 0.30
CA PHE A 188 12.38 19.75 -0.79
C PHE A 188 13.90 19.75 -0.99
N ILE A 189 14.69 19.53 0.07
CA ILE A 189 16.14 19.37 -0.02
C ILE A 189 16.49 17.97 -0.53
N LEU A 190 15.82 16.92 -0.04
CA LEU A 190 16.11 15.53 -0.36
C LEU A 190 15.80 15.18 -1.81
N LYS A 191 14.68 15.67 -2.35
CA LYS A 191 14.23 15.39 -3.72
C LYS A 191 15.33 15.62 -4.78
N PRO A 192 15.94 16.81 -4.91
CA PRO A 192 16.98 17.04 -5.92
C PRO A 192 18.25 16.22 -5.66
N LEU A 193 18.54 15.85 -4.41
CA LEU A 193 19.68 14.98 -4.10
C LEU A 193 19.46 13.55 -4.62
N LEU A 194 18.24 13.01 -4.47
CA LEU A 194 17.89 11.69 -5.02
C LEU A 194 17.85 11.72 -6.54
N GLU A 195 17.35 12.79 -7.15
CA GLU A 195 17.32 12.96 -8.61
C GLU A 195 18.73 13.05 -9.20
N LYS A 196 19.66 13.73 -8.52
CA LYS A 196 21.08 13.75 -8.91
C LYS A 196 21.73 12.37 -8.89
N LEU A 197 21.21 11.45 -8.06
CA LEU A 197 21.64 10.05 -7.99
C LEU A 197 20.89 9.13 -8.97
N GLY A 198 20.04 9.68 -9.84
CA GLY A 198 19.36 8.95 -10.92
C GLY A 198 17.91 8.54 -10.62
N ALA A 199 17.38 8.81 -9.43
CA ALA A 199 16.01 8.44 -9.09
C ALA A 199 14.97 9.39 -9.70
N SER A 200 13.76 8.88 -9.97
CA SER A 200 12.56 9.70 -10.12
C SER A 200 11.90 9.90 -8.76
N ALA A 201 12.17 11.03 -8.12
CA ALA A 201 11.63 11.32 -6.78
C ALA A 201 10.27 12.05 -6.87
N ILE A 202 9.28 11.63 -6.08
CA ILE A 202 7.92 12.21 -6.07
C ILE A 202 7.55 12.59 -4.64
N LEU A 203 7.12 13.84 -4.43
CA LEU A 203 6.61 14.26 -3.12
C LEU A 203 5.16 13.82 -2.97
N VAL A 204 4.83 13.14 -1.87
CA VAL A 204 3.45 12.75 -1.53
C VAL A 204 2.58 13.97 -1.24
N ARG A 205 3.19 15.04 -0.71
CA ARG A 205 2.61 16.38 -0.60
C ARG A 205 3.68 17.45 -0.83
N SER A 206 3.28 18.58 -1.38
CA SER A 206 4.17 19.72 -1.65
C SER A 206 3.76 21.01 -0.93
N LYS A 207 2.73 20.95 -0.08
CA LYS A 207 2.18 22.10 0.65
C LYS A 207 1.95 21.75 2.12
N LEU A 208 1.76 22.78 2.93
CA LEU A 208 1.30 22.68 4.33
C LEU A 208 -0.23 22.53 4.38
N GLU A 209 -0.76 21.63 3.56
CA GLU A 209 -2.18 21.34 3.42
C GLU A 209 -2.36 19.82 3.47
N PRO A 210 -3.48 19.32 4.05
CA PRO A 210 -3.77 17.90 4.07
C PRO A 210 -3.99 17.35 2.65
N VAL A 211 -3.57 16.11 2.41
CA VAL A 211 -3.91 15.35 1.21
C VAL A 211 -5.38 14.89 1.26
N THR A 212 -5.88 14.58 2.47
CA THR A 212 -7.29 14.22 2.65
C THR A 212 -8.21 15.40 2.37
N LYS A 213 -9.39 15.08 1.80
CA LYS A 213 -10.46 16.06 1.57
C LYS A 213 -11.22 16.38 2.86
N ASN A 214 -11.17 15.50 3.85
CA ASN A 214 -11.84 15.70 5.14
C ASN A 214 -11.12 16.74 5.98
N ARG A 215 -11.79 17.24 7.02
CA ARG A 215 -11.30 18.21 8.00
C ARG A 215 -11.65 17.75 9.41
N ALA A 216 -11.07 18.42 10.41
CA ALA A 216 -11.27 18.09 11.82
C ALA A 216 -12.75 18.03 12.22
N GLN A 217 -13.57 18.98 11.73
CA GLN A 217 -15.00 19.04 12.03
C GLN A 217 -15.82 17.89 11.45
N ASP A 218 -15.27 17.10 10.53
CA ASP A 218 -15.96 15.95 9.95
C ASP A 218 -15.93 14.73 10.88
N PHE A 219 -15.26 14.83 12.03
CA PHE A 219 -15.07 13.75 13.00
C PHE A 219 -15.53 14.18 14.40
N SER A 220 -16.01 13.21 15.18
CA SER A 220 -16.35 13.42 16.60
C SER A 220 -15.11 13.62 17.48
N ASP A 221 -13.99 13.02 17.09
CA ASP A 221 -12.66 13.30 17.66
C ASP A 221 -11.78 13.93 16.57
N PRO A 222 -11.35 15.19 16.73
CA PRO A 222 -10.44 15.86 15.80
C PRO A 222 -9.13 15.10 15.53
N LYS A 223 -8.68 14.21 16.41
CA LYS A 223 -7.47 13.39 16.19
C LYS A 223 -7.60 12.46 14.99
N LEU A 224 -8.81 12.01 14.68
CA LEU A 224 -9.08 11.12 13.56
C LEU A 224 -8.81 11.77 12.20
N PHE A 225 -8.92 13.10 12.12
CA PHE A 225 -8.60 13.83 10.91
C PHE A 225 -7.14 13.62 10.49
N TYR A 226 -6.18 13.78 11.40
CA TYR A 226 -4.77 13.70 11.05
C TYR A 226 -4.14 12.32 11.28
N ARG A 227 -4.63 11.51 12.24
CA ARG A 227 -4.08 10.17 12.50
C ARG A 227 -4.64 9.10 11.56
N THR A 228 -5.92 9.17 11.24
CA THR A 228 -6.56 8.12 10.44
C THR A 228 -6.81 8.59 9.02
N SER A 229 -7.53 9.70 8.85
CA SER A 229 -7.98 10.17 7.54
C SER A 229 -6.83 10.66 6.65
N GLU A 230 -5.94 11.51 7.17
CA GLU A 230 -4.78 12.01 6.43
C GLU A 230 -3.77 10.90 6.10
N ILE A 231 -3.38 10.08 7.08
CA ILE A 231 -2.42 8.98 6.87
C ILE A 231 -2.94 8.00 5.82
N ARG A 232 -4.23 7.62 5.89
CA ARG A 232 -4.85 6.74 4.87
C ARG A 232 -4.91 7.40 3.50
N ALA A 233 -5.19 8.70 3.41
CA ALA A 233 -5.20 9.41 2.13
C ALA A 233 -3.82 9.38 1.46
N ARG A 234 -2.74 9.60 2.22
CA ARG A 234 -1.36 9.48 1.74
C ARG A 234 -1.01 8.06 1.33
N ALA A 235 -1.33 7.07 2.16
CA ALA A 235 -1.11 5.66 1.84
C ALA A 235 -1.85 5.25 0.55
N ASN A 236 -3.09 5.72 0.36
CA ASN A 236 -3.85 5.49 -0.87
C ASN A 236 -3.20 6.17 -2.08
N LEU A 237 -2.74 7.42 -1.95
CA LEU A 237 -2.03 8.12 -3.03
C LEU A 237 -0.76 7.35 -3.44
N ILE A 238 0.04 6.92 -2.46
CA ILE A 238 1.25 6.12 -2.66
C ILE A 238 0.90 4.80 -3.37
N ASN A 239 -0.02 4.03 -2.81
CA ASN A 239 -0.28 2.65 -3.25
C ASN A 239 -1.11 2.55 -4.54
N GLN A 240 -2.00 3.51 -4.79
CA GLN A 240 -2.93 3.45 -5.92
C GLN A 240 -2.53 4.34 -7.09
N THR A 241 -1.79 5.42 -6.83
CA THR A 241 -1.44 6.41 -7.87
C THR A 241 0.06 6.44 -8.15
N ILE A 242 0.89 6.68 -7.14
CA ILE A 242 2.34 6.85 -7.33
C ILE A 242 2.99 5.51 -7.67
N LYS A 243 2.63 4.45 -6.94
CA LYS A 243 3.17 3.07 -7.06
C LYS A 243 4.70 3.07 -7.16
N PRO A 244 5.40 3.67 -6.18
CA PRO A 244 6.85 3.79 -6.23
C PRO A 244 7.51 2.43 -5.97
N ASP A 245 8.79 2.34 -6.32
CA ASP A 245 9.66 1.22 -5.96
C ASP A 245 10.03 1.27 -4.47
N PHE A 246 10.08 2.49 -3.90
CA PHE A 246 10.45 2.72 -2.51
C PHE A 246 9.78 3.98 -1.95
N VAL A 247 9.47 3.98 -0.64
CA VAL A 247 8.88 5.12 0.07
C VAL A 247 9.79 5.54 1.22
N ILE A 248 10.07 6.84 1.33
CA ILE A 248 10.80 7.44 2.46
C ILE A 248 9.83 8.30 3.26
N CYS A 249 9.49 7.87 4.48
CA CYS A 249 8.71 8.68 5.42
C CYS A 249 9.64 9.50 6.30
N LEU A 250 9.54 10.82 6.24
CA LEU A 250 10.39 11.74 7.01
C LEU A 250 9.67 12.21 8.27
N HIS A 251 10.30 12.00 9.43
CA HIS A 251 9.81 12.46 10.73
C HIS A 251 10.96 13.04 11.56
N PHE A 252 10.63 13.93 12.48
CA PHE A 252 11.56 14.37 13.52
C PHE A 252 11.07 13.86 14.87
N ASN A 253 11.88 13.07 15.54
CA ASN A 253 11.52 12.57 16.86
C ASN A 253 11.78 13.63 17.94
N GLY A 254 11.02 13.57 19.02
CA GLY A 254 11.20 14.40 20.21
C GLY A 254 11.43 13.53 21.44
N THR A 255 12.01 14.13 22.49
CA THR A 255 12.08 13.51 23.81
C THR A 255 11.37 14.42 24.82
N ALA A 256 11.05 13.89 26.00
CA ALA A 256 10.49 14.68 27.09
C ALA A 256 11.50 15.68 27.71
N SER A 257 12.78 15.64 27.31
CA SER A 257 13.81 16.55 27.79
C SER A 257 13.56 17.97 27.28
N LYS A 258 13.67 18.95 28.17
CA LYS A 258 13.69 20.37 27.82
C LYS A 258 15.02 20.83 27.21
N ASN A 259 16.09 20.05 27.45
CA ASN A 259 17.41 20.30 26.88
C ASN A 259 17.54 19.56 25.55
N ARG A 260 18.17 20.21 24.57
CA ARG A 260 18.51 19.60 23.29
C ARG A 260 19.43 18.39 23.53
N THR A 261 19.04 17.24 23.00
CA THR A 261 19.90 16.06 23.00
C THR A 261 21.01 16.27 21.98
N GLN A 262 22.26 15.98 22.35
CA GLN A 262 23.37 16.02 21.39
C GLN A 262 23.38 14.79 20.48
N ASP A 263 22.71 13.72 20.89
CA ASP A 263 22.69 12.46 20.18
C ASP A 263 21.68 12.49 19.03
N GLN A 264 22.14 12.04 17.86
CA GLN A 264 21.28 11.68 16.73
C GLN A 264 21.14 10.17 16.68
N HIS A 265 19.94 9.67 16.44
CA HIS A 265 19.68 8.23 16.30
C HIS A 265 18.90 7.94 15.02
N PHE A 266 19.29 6.87 14.32
CA PHE A 266 18.56 6.34 13.18
C PHE A 266 17.73 5.15 13.63
N HIS A 267 16.42 5.16 13.35
CA HIS A 267 15.50 4.10 13.72
C HIS A 267 15.00 3.37 12.47
N ILE A 268 15.05 2.04 12.52
CA ILE A 268 14.29 1.17 11.62
C ILE A 268 13.13 0.62 12.44
N ILE A 269 11.90 0.91 12.02
CA ILE A 269 10.70 0.34 12.64
C ILE A 269 10.36 -0.94 11.88
N LEU A 270 10.42 -2.08 12.58
CA LEU A 270 10.04 -3.39 12.06
C LEU A 270 8.72 -3.81 12.72
N ASN A 271 7.79 -4.33 11.92
CA ASN A 271 6.51 -4.82 12.40
C ASN A 271 6.70 -6.12 13.21
N GLY A 272 6.26 -6.13 14.47
CA GLY A 272 6.33 -7.29 15.35
C GLY A 272 6.27 -6.93 16.82
N THR A 273 6.03 -7.93 17.69
CA THR A 273 6.00 -7.78 19.15
C THR A 273 5.03 -6.73 19.70
N TYR A 274 3.91 -6.49 19.01
CA TYR A 274 2.93 -5.49 19.40
C TYR A 274 2.37 -5.72 20.80
N THR A 275 2.23 -4.65 21.59
CA THR A 275 1.50 -4.70 22.86
C THR A 275 -0.01 -4.75 22.61
N LYS A 276 -0.77 -5.20 23.62
CA LYS A 276 -2.23 -5.27 23.56
C LYS A 276 -2.85 -3.93 23.15
N ASP A 277 -2.33 -2.83 23.68
CA ASP A 277 -2.86 -1.48 23.43
C ASP A 277 -2.56 -1.01 21.99
N GLU A 278 -1.44 -1.46 21.42
CA GLU A 278 -1.08 -1.16 20.03
C GLU A 278 -2.02 -1.87 19.03
N LEU A 279 -2.50 -3.07 19.39
CA LEU A 279 -3.45 -3.83 18.58
C LEU A 279 -4.89 -3.36 18.79
N ALA A 280 -5.26 -2.96 20.00
CA ALA A 280 -6.61 -2.51 20.32
C ALA A 280 -6.98 -1.20 19.58
N HIS A 281 -5.99 -0.35 19.33
CA HIS A 281 -6.14 0.94 18.68
C HIS A 281 -5.25 1.05 17.42
N GLU A 282 -5.24 0.00 16.58
CA GLU A 282 -4.39 -0.05 15.38
C GLU A 282 -4.57 1.17 14.45
N ASP A 283 -5.76 1.77 14.47
CA ASP A 283 -6.16 2.88 13.62
C ASP A 283 -5.90 4.28 14.21
N GLU A 284 -5.34 4.36 15.43
CA GLU A 284 -5.12 5.61 16.18
C GLU A 284 -3.65 6.01 16.34
N ARG A 285 -2.74 5.36 15.62
CA ARG A 285 -1.28 5.56 15.68
C ARG A 285 -0.77 6.60 14.69
#